data_AF-A0A8J2H8Z9-F1
#
_entry.id   AF-A0A8J2H8Z9-F1
#
_cell.length_a   1.000
_cell.length_b   1.000
_cell.length_c   1.000
_cell.angle_alpha   90.00
_cell.angle_beta   90.00
_cell.angle_gamma   90.00
#
_symmetry.space_group_name_H-M   'P 1'
#
loop_
_entity.id
_entity.type
_entity.pdbx_description
1 polymer ?
#
loop_
_entity_poly.entity_id
_entity_poly.type
_entity_poly.pdbx_seq_one_letter_code
_entity_poly.pdbx_strand_id
1 'polypeptide(L)'
;MQVSRPSCVFTVMTYNVLSSSYANPSMYGYCQPEYLDWQVRGKNVLSEINRYMCDVISLQEVEMEQYTDWFLPNLQRKGYSGCFTPKSRVSTMSDPKKRLVDGCAIFWKTQKFSFVDMKVILYRDLAMQNTAYSKDMLNRVCNRDNIGLLAVLKTTAAAWTHGPPVHPSDVEQFVIVANTHLHWDPKFPDVKIIQSMMMTREIVSMVDSLRNSFSRPDKILQFSDIKVLLCGDFNSLTNSGVFQFLSTGQLPLNHPEIHGFDYFNAISNILGRECYGGITHPLKLSSACNPQIMPYTNYTYGFKAMIDYIFYSSSNMVCLGIYGPIPQEWFNMYSVVGCPHPFVPSDHFPVIAAFQLNA
;
A
#
# COMPACT_ATOMS: atom_id res chain seq x y z
N MET A 1 -38.54 -17.97 -2.77
CA MET A 1 -37.35 -17.37 -3.41
C MET A 1 -36.48 -16.82 -2.29
N GLN A 2 -35.27 -17.33 -2.08
CA GLN A 2 -34.33 -16.72 -1.13
C GLN A 2 -33.86 -15.39 -1.74
N VAL A 3 -34.28 -14.28 -1.16
CA VAL A 3 -33.74 -12.96 -1.51
C VAL A 3 -32.29 -12.94 -1.00
N SER A 4 -31.34 -12.96 -1.92
CA SER A 4 -29.91 -12.81 -1.62
C SER A 4 -29.68 -11.49 -0.87
N ARG A 5 -28.95 -11.54 0.26
CA ARG A 5 -28.68 -10.36 1.08
C ARG A 5 -27.79 -9.36 0.32
N PRO A 6 -27.96 -8.04 0.53
CA PRO A 6 -27.06 -7.02 0.02
C PRO A 6 -25.60 -7.35 0.36
N SER A 7 -24.71 -7.24 -0.63
CA SER A 7 -23.29 -7.52 -0.45
C SER A 7 -22.44 -6.51 -1.22
N CYS A 8 -21.51 -5.86 -0.54
CA CYS A 8 -20.52 -4.98 -1.17
C CYS A 8 -19.25 -5.77 -1.47
N VAL A 9 -19.02 -6.03 -2.76
CA VAL A 9 -17.83 -6.73 -3.25
C VAL A 9 -17.03 -5.81 -4.17
N PHE A 10 -15.73 -5.73 -3.91
CA PHE A 10 -14.83 -4.92 -4.71
C PHE A 10 -13.43 -5.51 -4.78
N THR A 11 -12.68 -5.09 -5.79
CA THR A 11 -11.33 -5.57 -6.08
C THR A 11 -10.29 -4.50 -5.79
N VAL A 12 -9.14 -4.93 -5.28
CA VAL A 12 -8.03 -4.06 -4.89
C VAL A 12 -6.77 -4.55 -5.59
N MET A 13 -6.00 -3.63 -6.16
CA MET A 13 -4.66 -3.85 -6.71
C MET A 13 -3.62 -3.09 -5.89
N THR A 14 -2.48 -3.71 -5.61
CA THR A 14 -1.24 -3.00 -5.29
C THR A 14 -0.17 -3.34 -6.32
N TYR A 15 0.54 -2.34 -6.83
CA TYR A 15 1.50 -2.54 -7.91
C TYR A 15 2.61 -1.47 -7.92
N ASN A 16 3.86 -1.90 -7.70
CA ASN A 16 5.04 -1.07 -7.94
C ASN A 16 5.31 -1.04 -9.45
N VAL A 17 5.22 0.15 -10.07
CA VAL A 17 5.27 0.28 -11.54
C VAL A 17 6.67 0.48 -12.11
N LEU A 18 7.70 0.44 -11.25
CA LEU A 18 9.10 0.72 -11.58
C LEU A 18 9.30 2.10 -12.22
N SER A 19 9.76 3.06 -11.41
CA SER A 19 10.07 4.42 -11.87
C SER A 19 11.11 4.39 -12.99
N SER A 20 10.93 5.29 -13.96
CA SER A 20 11.86 5.48 -15.08
C SER A 20 13.26 5.87 -14.60
N SER A 21 13.35 6.53 -13.45
CA SER A 21 14.61 6.86 -12.78
C SER A 21 15.39 5.61 -12.31
N TYR A 22 14.72 4.47 -12.12
CA TYR A 22 15.33 3.22 -11.66
C TYR A 22 15.45 2.16 -12.77
N ALA A 23 14.63 2.23 -13.82
CA ALA A 23 14.65 1.36 -14.98
C ALA A 23 15.85 1.61 -15.92
N ASN A 24 17.06 1.22 -15.51
CA ASN A 24 18.28 1.42 -16.31
C ASN A 24 19.03 0.10 -16.61
N PRO A 25 19.82 0.04 -17.70
CA PRO A 25 20.54 -1.18 -18.10
C PRO A 25 21.56 -1.69 -17.08
N SER A 26 22.08 -0.85 -16.18
CA SER A 26 23.00 -1.29 -15.13
C SER A 26 22.29 -2.17 -14.09
N MET A 27 21.02 -1.89 -13.81
CA MET A 27 20.17 -2.68 -12.91
C MET A 27 19.52 -3.87 -13.64
N TYR A 28 19.08 -3.65 -14.87
CA TYR A 28 18.28 -4.60 -15.66
C TYR A 28 19.00 -5.02 -16.95
N GLY A 29 20.26 -5.44 -16.85
CA GLY A 29 21.10 -5.76 -18.02
C GLY A 29 20.63 -6.94 -18.88
N TYR A 30 19.66 -7.72 -18.39
CA TYR A 30 18.97 -8.78 -19.14
C TYR A 30 17.77 -8.28 -19.95
N CYS A 31 17.32 -7.04 -19.74
CA CYS A 31 16.21 -6.44 -20.47
C CYS A 31 16.73 -5.50 -21.57
N GLN A 32 16.16 -5.57 -22.77
CA GLN A 32 16.59 -4.70 -23.86
C GLN A 32 16.17 -3.24 -23.55
N PRO A 33 17.00 -2.23 -23.89
CA PRO A 33 16.73 -0.83 -23.55
C PRO A 33 15.36 -0.30 -24.03
N GLU A 34 14.87 -0.77 -25.18
CA GLU A 34 13.53 -0.49 -25.69
C GLU A 34 12.43 -0.77 -24.65
N TYR A 35 12.52 -1.90 -23.96
CA TYR A 35 11.55 -2.32 -22.95
C TYR A 35 11.83 -1.74 -21.56
N LEU A 36 12.89 -0.95 -21.40
CA LEU A 36 13.13 -0.11 -20.23
C LEU A 36 12.64 1.33 -20.45
N ASP A 37 12.48 1.75 -21.71
CA ASP A 37 11.97 3.07 -22.06
C ASP A 37 10.52 3.27 -21.58
N TRP A 38 10.27 4.40 -20.93
CA TRP A 38 8.96 4.72 -20.37
C TRP A 38 7.85 4.82 -21.43
N GLN A 39 8.16 5.28 -22.65
CA GLN A 39 7.18 5.41 -23.73
C GLN A 39 6.64 4.03 -24.16
N VAL A 40 7.41 2.97 -23.94
CA VAL A 40 6.99 1.58 -24.16
C VAL A 40 6.39 1.01 -22.87
N ARG A 41 7.15 1.03 -21.75
CA ARG A 41 6.68 0.46 -20.47
C ARG A 41 5.40 1.10 -19.98
N GLY A 42 5.27 2.42 -20.01
CA GLY A 42 4.09 3.13 -19.52
C GLY A 42 2.79 2.72 -20.22
N LYS A 43 2.85 2.35 -21.51
CA LYS A 43 1.71 1.78 -22.25
C LYS A 43 1.38 0.38 -21.75
N ASN A 44 2.39 -0.45 -21.53
CA ASN A 44 2.22 -1.81 -21.03
C ASN A 44 1.75 -1.83 -19.57
N VAL A 45 2.26 -0.95 -18.70
CA VAL A 45 1.78 -0.77 -17.31
C VAL A 45 0.31 -0.39 -17.33
N LEU A 46 -0.08 0.58 -18.15
CA LEU A 46 -1.48 0.99 -18.26
C LEU A 46 -2.35 -0.12 -18.84
N SER A 47 -1.84 -0.92 -19.78
CA SER A 47 -2.53 -2.11 -20.29
C SER A 47 -2.76 -3.15 -19.20
N GLU A 48 -1.76 -3.40 -18.35
CA GLU A 48 -1.86 -4.33 -17.21
C GLU A 48 -2.91 -3.84 -16.21
N ILE A 49 -2.90 -2.55 -15.84
CA ILE A 49 -3.92 -1.97 -14.96
C ILE A 49 -5.33 -2.11 -15.58
N ASN A 50 -5.47 -1.80 -16.87
CA ASN A 50 -6.74 -1.89 -17.60
C ASN A 50 -7.21 -3.33 -17.85
N ARG A 51 -6.32 -4.32 -17.76
CA ARG A 51 -6.69 -5.73 -17.91
C ARG A 51 -7.56 -6.20 -16.75
N TYR A 52 -7.25 -5.74 -15.53
CA TYR A 52 -7.95 -6.17 -14.33
C TYR A 52 -9.08 -5.23 -13.91
N MET A 53 -9.00 -3.93 -14.25
CA MET A 53 -10.03 -2.94 -13.94
C MET A 53 -10.44 -2.94 -12.45
N CYS A 54 -9.47 -3.13 -11.55
CA CYS A 54 -9.73 -3.21 -10.11
C CYS A 54 -10.45 -1.96 -9.60
N ASP A 55 -11.36 -2.12 -8.63
CA ASP A 55 -12.16 -1.00 -8.11
C ASP A 55 -11.33 0.02 -7.33
N VAL A 56 -10.26 -0.44 -6.67
CA VAL A 56 -9.25 0.37 -5.98
C VAL A 56 -7.86 -0.04 -6.46
N ILE A 57 -6.99 0.93 -6.76
CA ILE A 57 -5.63 0.69 -7.27
C ILE A 57 -4.65 1.52 -6.44
N SER A 58 -3.70 0.87 -5.80
CA SER A 58 -2.58 1.49 -5.08
C SER A 58 -1.29 1.28 -5.87
N LEU A 59 -0.67 2.37 -6.33
CA LEU A 59 0.58 2.30 -7.09
C LEU A 59 1.75 2.86 -6.29
N GLN A 60 2.91 2.24 -6.43
CA GLN A 60 4.20 2.74 -5.92
C GLN A 60 5.12 3.08 -7.10
N GLU A 61 6.12 3.92 -6.83
CA GLU A 61 7.08 4.41 -7.84
C GLU A 61 6.46 5.18 -9.01
N VAL A 62 5.34 5.87 -8.76
CA VAL A 62 4.73 6.76 -9.75
C VAL A 62 5.46 8.10 -9.73
N GLU A 63 6.06 8.51 -10.84
CA GLU A 63 6.65 9.85 -10.96
C GLU A 63 5.58 10.94 -11.06
N MET A 64 5.88 12.14 -10.54
CA MET A 64 4.92 13.25 -10.48
C MET A 64 4.36 13.66 -11.85
N GLU A 65 5.22 13.75 -12.87
CA GLU A 65 4.79 14.04 -14.25
C GLU A 65 3.94 12.91 -14.81
N GLN A 66 4.35 11.66 -14.57
CA GLN A 66 3.59 10.48 -15.01
C GLN A 66 2.21 10.40 -14.35
N TYR A 67 2.07 10.75 -13.07
CA TYR A 67 0.76 10.83 -12.41
C TYR A 67 -0.15 11.82 -13.14
N THR A 68 0.35 13.04 -13.37
CA THR A 68 -0.43 14.17 -13.88
C THR A 68 -0.79 14.01 -15.35
N ASP A 69 0.16 13.57 -16.17
CA ASP A 69 0.04 13.59 -17.63
C ASP A 69 -0.34 12.22 -18.21
N TRP A 70 -0.07 11.14 -17.47
CA TRP A 70 -0.29 9.77 -17.95
C TRP A 70 -1.37 9.03 -17.16
N PHE A 71 -1.14 8.72 -15.88
CA PHE A 71 -2.02 7.84 -15.11
C PHE A 71 -3.40 8.46 -14.87
N LEU A 72 -3.45 9.67 -14.30
CA LEU A 72 -4.72 10.29 -13.90
C LEU A 72 -5.65 10.52 -15.11
N PRO A 73 -5.23 11.14 -16.24
CA PRO A 73 -6.13 11.35 -17.37
C PRO A 73 -6.60 10.05 -18.03
N ASN A 74 -5.74 9.03 -18.09
CA ASN A 74 -6.11 7.73 -18.66
C ASN A 74 -7.11 6.98 -17.78
N LEU A 75 -6.92 6.98 -16.47
CA LEU A 75 -7.81 6.31 -15.53
C LEU A 75 -9.12 7.09 -15.32
N GLN A 76 -9.11 8.42 -15.39
CA GLN A 76 -10.34 9.23 -15.39
C GLN A 76 -11.27 8.87 -16.55
N ARG A 77 -10.73 8.65 -17.74
CA ARG A 77 -11.49 8.13 -18.91
C ARG A 77 -12.11 6.75 -18.66
N LYS A 78 -11.62 6.01 -17.66
CA LYS A 78 -12.14 4.71 -17.22
C LYS A 78 -13.02 4.81 -15.96
N GLY A 79 -13.41 6.01 -15.54
CA GLY A 79 -14.29 6.24 -14.40
C GLY A 79 -13.60 6.17 -13.04
N TYR A 80 -12.29 6.43 -13.00
CA TYR A 80 -11.55 6.56 -11.75
C TYR A 80 -11.37 8.02 -11.35
N SER A 81 -11.22 8.25 -10.05
CA SER A 81 -10.52 9.42 -9.51
C SER A 81 -9.26 8.94 -8.79
N GLY A 82 -8.38 9.85 -8.39
CA GLY A 82 -7.17 9.48 -7.67
C GLY A 82 -6.53 10.62 -6.89
N CYS A 83 -5.63 10.25 -6.00
CA CYS A 83 -4.74 11.15 -5.28
C CYS A 83 -3.30 10.62 -5.32
N PHE A 84 -2.33 11.52 -5.13
CA PHE A 84 -0.90 11.23 -5.22
C PHE A 84 -0.09 12.05 -4.23
N THR A 85 1.01 11.47 -3.76
CA THR A 85 2.06 12.21 -3.07
C THR A 85 3.45 11.73 -3.51
N PRO A 86 4.36 12.65 -3.87
CA PRO A 86 5.77 12.31 -4.13
C PRO A 86 6.50 12.00 -2.81
N LYS A 87 7.68 11.37 -2.91
CA LYS A 87 8.64 11.27 -1.81
C LYS A 87 9.07 12.65 -1.30
N SER A 88 9.43 12.74 -0.01
CA SER A 88 9.62 14.03 0.67
C SER A 88 10.79 14.87 0.12
N ARG A 89 11.75 14.23 -0.56
CA ARG A 89 12.87 14.90 -1.25
C ARG A 89 12.43 15.96 -2.26
N VAL A 90 11.21 15.91 -2.78
CA VAL A 90 10.69 16.92 -3.73
C VAL A 90 10.83 18.36 -3.21
N SER A 91 10.72 18.54 -1.89
CA SER A 91 10.78 19.85 -1.21
C SER A 91 12.12 20.58 -1.38
N THR A 92 13.21 19.87 -1.65
CA THR A 92 14.58 20.42 -1.74
C THR A 92 15.14 20.43 -3.16
N MET A 93 14.35 20.01 -4.17
CA MET A 93 14.82 19.88 -5.56
C MET A 93 14.46 21.10 -6.43
N SER A 94 15.11 21.23 -7.58
CA SER A 94 14.74 22.19 -8.63
C SER A 94 13.63 21.65 -9.55
N ASP A 95 12.87 22.54 -10.19
CA ASP A 95 11.62 22.18 -10.89
C ASP A 95 11.73 21.10 -11.97
N PRO A 96 12.78 21.00 -12.82
CA PRO A 96 12.88 19.89 -13.77
C PRO A 96 13.05 18.53 -13.09
N LYS A 97 13.77 18.48 -11.96
CA LYS A 97 14.01 17.22 -11.23
C LYS A 97 12.85 16.84 -10.32
N LYS A 98 12.06 17.81 -9.84
CA LYS A 98 10.85 17.54 -9.04
C LYS A 98 9.85 16.66 -9.79
N ARG A 99 9.72 16.87 -11.10
CA ARG A 99 8.81 16.11 -11.98
C ARG A 99 9.11 14.61 -12.03
N LEU A 100 10.37 14.25 -11.85
CA LEU A 100 10.87 12.87 -11.85
C LEU A 100 10.89 12.26 -10.44
N VAL A 101 10.42 12.97 -9.41
CA VAL A 101 10.32 12.40 -8.06
C VAL A 101 9.13 11.45 -8.05
N ASP A 102 9.43 10.20 -7.73
CA ASP A 102 8.49 9.12 -7.57
C ASP A 102 7.76 9.19 -6.22
N GLY A 103 6.64 8.49 -6.14
CA GLY A 103 5.77 8.47 -4.96
C GLY A 103 4.69 7.41 -5.02
N CYS A 104 3.65 7.61 -4.22
CA CYS A 104 2.51 6.69 -4.13
C CYS A 104 1.24 7.36 -4.67
N ALA A 105 0.44 6.60 -5.42
CA ALA A 105 -0.87 7.02 -5.90
C ALA A 105 -1.96 6.04 -5.44
N ILE A 106 -3.17 6.54 -5.21
CA ILE A 106 -4.36 5.71 -4.96
C ILE A 106 -5.43 6.16 -5.94
N PHE A 107 -6.02 5.22 -6.67
CA PHE A 107 -7.15 5.44 -7.55
C PHE A 107 -8.35 4.60 -7.12
N TRP A 108 -9.56 5.11 -7.35
CA TRP A 108 -10.81 4.40 -7.05
C TRP A 108 -11.88 4.67 -8.10
N LYS A 109 -12.72 3.67 -8.37
CA LYS A 109 -13.91 3.81 -9.21
C LYS A 109 -14.91 4.75 -8.54
N THR A 110 -15.17 5.90 -9.17
CA THR A 110 -16.10 6.91 -8.62
C THR A 110 -17.54 6.42 -8.56
N GLN A 111 -17.89 5.42 -9.39
CA GLN A 111 -19.18 4.77 -9.34
C GLN A 111 -19.40 4.04 -8.01
N LYS A 112 -18.39 3.34 -7.47
CA LYS A 112 -18.49 2.55 -6.23
C LYS A 112 -18.06 3.31 -4.99
N PHE A 113 -17.20 4.32 -5.13
CA PHE A 113 -16.61 5.04 -4.01
C PHE A 113 -16.66 6.54 -4.19
N SER A 114 -17.11 7.25 -3.15
CA SER A 114 -16.94 8.70 -3.01
C SER A 114 -15.74 9.00 -2.11
N PHE A 115 -15.05 10.10 -2.40
CA PHE A 115 -13.91 10.57 -1.63
C PHE A 115 -14.36 11.38 -0.43
N VAL A 116 -13.69 11.20 0.71
CA VAL A 116 -13.95 11.96 1.95
C VAL A 116 -12.75 12.82 2.33
N ASP A 117 -11.58 12.20 2.46
CA ASP A 117 -10.38 12.87 2.96
C ASP A 117 -9.10 12.16 2.48
N MET A 118 -7.96 12.84 2.55
CA MET A 118 -6.66 12.27 2.28
C MET A 118 -5.63 12.74 3.31
N LYS A 119 -4.65 11.88 3.60
CA LYS A 119 -3.56 12.22 4.51
C LYS A 119 -2.23 11.71 3.96
N VAL A 120 -1.26 12.62 3.90
CA VAL A 120 0.12 12.31 3.54
C VAL A 120 0.90 12.01 4.82
N ILE A 121 1.68 10.94 4.79
CA ILE A 121 2.54 10.53 5.89
C ILE A 121 3.99 10.71 5.47
N LEU A 122 4.66 11.70 6.05
CA LEU A 122 6.08 11.93 5.87
C LEU A 122 6.83 11.24 7.02
N TYR A 123 7.32 10.02 6.78
CA TYR A 123 7.98 9.23 7.83
C TYR A 123 9.19 9.93 8.44
N ARG A 124 9.91 10.71 7.63
CA ARG A 124 10.99 11.59 8.09
C ARG A 124 10.54 12.52 9.20
N ASP A 125 9.45 13.24 8.97
CA ASP A 125 9.00 14.31 9.84
C ASP A 125 8.43 13.72 11.13
N LEU A 126 7.67 12.63 11.03
CA LEU A 126 7.22 11.86 12.19
C LEU A 126 8.40 11.32 12.99
N ALA A 127 9.42 10.74 12.33
CA ALA A 127 10.62 10.26 13.01
C ALA A 127 11.34 11.40 13.75
N MET A 128 11.49 12.57 13.12
CA MET A 128 12.13 13.75 13.71
C MET A 128 11.37 14.30 14.93
N GLN A 129 10.04 14.34 14.85
CA GLN A 129 9.18 14.80 15.95
C GLN A 129 9.18 13.83 17.15
N ASN A 130 9.46 12.55 16.91
CA ASN A 130 9.38 11.49 17.92
C ASN A 130 10.75 10.85 18.22
N THR A 131 11.86 11.54 17.94
CA THR A 131 13.22 10.98 18.10
C THR A 131 13.53 10.53 19.52
N ALA A 132 12.99 11.21 20.54
CA ALA A 132 13.35 11.00 21.94
C ALA A 132 14.89 11.01 22.19
N TYR A 133 15.63 11.82 21.41
CA TYR A 133 17.10 11.88 21.40
C TYR A 133 17.81 10.56 21.04
N SER A 134 17.09 9.57 20.50
CA SER A 134 17.66 8.32 19.99
C SER A 134 18.66 8.59 18.87
N LYS A 135 19.90 8.10 19.06
CA LYS A 135 20.94 8.18 18.02
C LYS A 135 20.57 7.35 16.80
N ASP A 136 19.99 6.18 17.02
CA ASP A 136 19.59 5.29 15.94
C ASP A 136 18.42 5.86 15.13
N MET A 137 17.47 6.56 15.76
CA MET A 137 16.41 7.28 15.03
C MET A 137 16.97 8.36 14.13
N LEU A 138 17.85 9.20 14.69
CA LEU A 138 18.44 10.32 13.96
C LEU A 138 19.27 9.85 12.76
N ASN A 139 20.10 8.82 12.96
CA ASN A 139 21.07 8.39 11.95
C ASN A 139 20.50 7.41 10.91
N ARG A 140 19.49 6.61 11.28
CA ARG A 140 19.00 5.51 10.44
C ARG A 140 17.62 5.77 9.84
N VAL A 141 16.75 6.50 10.55
CA VAL A 141 15.34 6.71 10.16
C VAL A 141 15.09 8.13 9.62
N CYS A 142 15.56 9.17 10.32
CA CYS A 142 15.26 10.58 9.98
C CYS A 142 15.87 11.05 8.65
N ASN A 143 16.80 10.29 8.07
CA ASN A 143 17.43 10.59 6.79
C ASN A 143 16.76 9.88 5.61
N ARG A 144 15.65 9.15 5.83
CA ARG A 144 14.91 8.45 4.77
C ARG A 144 13.72 9.29 4.32
N ASP A 145 13.42 9.26 3.03
CA ASP A 145 12.40 10.10 2.38
C ASP A 145 11.16 9.31 1.92
N ASN A 146 11.05 8.06 2.37
CA ASN A 146 9.88 7.21 2.18
C ASN A 146 8.62 7.90 2.72
N ILE A 147 7.48 7.58 2.12
CA ILE A 147 6.18 8.18 2.43
C ILE A 147 5.08 7.11 2.54
N GLY A 148 3.98 7.51 3.18
CA GLY A 148 2.70 6.82 3.09
C GLY A 148 1.62 7.78 2.60
N LEU A 149 0.54 7.23 2.03
CA LEU A 149 -0.62 7.96 1.57
C LEU A 149 -1.89 7.25 2.05
N LEU A 150 -2.80 7.99 2.67
CA LEU A 150 -4.13 7.52 3.04
C LEU A 150 -5.18 8.22 2.18
N ALA A 151 -6.15 7.46 1.69
CA ALA A 151 -7.39 7.97 1.13
C ALA A 151 -8.57 7.39 1.92
N VAL A 152 -9.47 8.26 2.38
CA VAL A 152 -10.71 7.85 3.02
C VAL A 152 -11.81 7.88 1.97
N LEU A 153 -12.43 6.72 1.76
CA LEU A 153 -13.50 6.51 0.81
C LEU A 153 -14.80 6.12 1.54
N LYS A 154 -15.94 6.38 0.90
CA LYS A 154 -17.24 5.83 1.27
C LYS A 154 -17.82 5.02 0.14
N THR A 155 -18.40 3.86 0.46
CA THR A 155 -19.18 3.10 -0.52
C THR A 155 -20.42 3.88 -0.97
N THR A 156 -20.75 3.77 -2.26
CA THR A 156 -21.99 4.31 -2.84
C THR A 156 -23.03 3.19 -2.94
N ALA A 157 -24.27 3.52 -3.31
CA ALA A 157 -25.30 2.51 -3.60
C ALA A 157 -24.89 1.51 -4.70
N ALA A 158 -24.10 1.94 -5.69
CA ALA A 158 -23.65 1.08 -6.79
C ALA A 158 -22.53 0.10 -6.39
N ALA A 159 -21.96 0.23 -5.20
CA ALA A 159 -21.02 -0.75 -4.65
C ALA A 159 -21.73 -2.05 -4.19
N TRP A 160 -23.05 -2.00 -4.00
CA TRP A 160 -23.83 -3.10 -3.43
C TRP A 160 -24.50 -3.94 -4.52
N THR A 161 -24.22 -5.24 -4.47
CA THR A 161 -24.91 -6.26 -5.26
C THR A 161 -26.17 -6.72 -4.53
N HIS A 162 -27.16 -7.18 -5.29
CA HIS A 162 -28.48 -7.60 -4.78
C HIS A 162 -29.29 -6.48 -4.11
N GLY A 163 -29.05 -5.23 -4.53
CA GLY A 163 -29.70 -4.03 -4.02
C GLY A 163 -28.92 -3.39 -2.87
N PRO A 164 -29.12 -2.08 -2.61
CA PRO A 164 -28.49 -1.42 -1.48
C PRO A 164 -29.08 -1.95 -0.15
N PRO A 165 -28.31 -1.90 0.94
CA PRO A 165 -28.82 -2.05 2.29
C PRO A 165 -30.06 -1.18 2.55
N VAL A 166 -30.97 -1.67 3.40
CA VAL A 166 -32.24 -0.99 3.71
C VAL A 166 -32.01 0.37 4.36
N HIS A 167 -31.04 0.47 5.26
CA HIS A 167 -30.70 1.73 5.90
C HIS A 167 -29.60 2.46 5.11
N PRO A 168 -29.78 3.74 4.74
CA PRO A 168 -28.77 4.52 4.01
C PRO A 168 -27.40 4.54 4.70
N SER A 169 -27.39 4.52 6.03
CA SER A 169 -26.16 4.51 6.82
C SER A 169 -25.35 3.22 6.71
N ASP A 170 -25.95 2.15 6.20
CA ASP A 170 -25.29 0.87 5.92
C ASP A 170 -24.80 0.82 4.48
N VAL A 171 -25.34 1.69 3.60
CA VAL A 171 -24.86 1.90 2.23
C VAL A 171 -23.54 2.66 2.22
N GLU A 172 -23.43 3.72 3.04
CA GLU A 172 -22.24 4.59 3.13
C GLU A 172 -21.25 4.11 4.20
N GLN A 173 -20.47 3.07 3.88
CA GLN A 173 -19.44 2.55 4.78
C GLN A 173 -18.07 3.16 4.48
N PHE A 174 -17.34 3.52 5.53
CA PHE A 174 -15.99 4.07 5.41
C PHE A 174 -14.96 2.99 5.12
N VAL A 175 -14.10 3.24 4.14
CA VAL A 175 -12.94 2.43 3.78
C VAL A 175 -11.71 3.35 3.72
N ILE A 176 -10.76 3.13 4.61
CA ILE A 176 -9.44 3.75 4.55
C ILE A 176 -8.56 2.87 3.66
N VAL A 177 -8.07 3.44 2.57
CA VAL A 177 -7.06 2.83 1.71
C VAL A 177 -5.73 3.50 2.01
N ALA A 178 -4.80 2.73 2.59
CA ALA A 178 -3.44 3.13 2.85
C ALA A 178 -2.52 2.54 1.78
N ASN A 179 -1.57 3.34 1.30
CA ASN A 179 -0.54 2.93 0.35
C ASN A 179 0.84 3.40 0.84
N THR A 180 1.85 2.53 0.78
CA THR A 180 3.22 2.87 1.18
C THR A 180 4.28 2.25 0.26
N HIS A 181 5.47 2.86 0.28
CA HIS A 181 6.69 2.28 -0.26
C HIS A 181 7.80 2.44 0.78
N LEU A 182 8.06 1.36 1.53
CA LEU A 182 9.03 1.34 2.63
C LEU A 182 10.47 1.38 2.12
N HIS A 183 11.41 1.65 3.02
CA HIS A 183 12.84 1.66 2.70
C HIS A 183 13.30 0.31 2.11
N TRP A 184 14.17 0.34 1.10
CA TRP A 184 14.51 -0.86 0.32
C TRP A 184 15.67 -1.67 0.90
N ASP A 185 16.69 -1.01 1.47
CA ASP A 185 17.97 -1.66 1.80
C ASP A 185 17.78 -2.79 2.82
N PRO A 186 18.19 -4.04 2.51
CA PRO A 186 18.07 -5.19 3.42
C PRO A 186 18.86 -5.03 4.73
N LYS A 187 19.82 -4.11 4.81
CA LYS A 187 20.59 -3.81 6.03
C LYS A 187 19.84 -2.93 7.04
N PHE A 188 18.63 -2.50 6.71
CA PHE A 188 17.82 -1.59 7.53
C PHE A 188 16.42 -2.17 7.84
N PRO A 189 16.31 -3.42 8.34
CA PRO A 189 15.00 -3.99 8.70
C PRO A 189 14.33 -3.19 9.83
N ASP A 190 15.11 -2.66 10.77
CA ASP A 190 14.68 -1.74 11.83
C ASP A 190 13.94 -0.53 11.28
N VAL A 191 14.47 0.12 10.24
CA VAL A 191 13.86 1.29 9.61
C VAL A 191 12.52 0.93 9.00
N LYS A 192 12.43 -0.23 8.33
CA LYS A 192 11.18 -0.70 7.71
C LYS A 192 10.11 -0.97 8.77
N ILE A 193 10.50 -1.54 9.91
CA ILE A 193 9.59 -1.76 11.03
C ILE A 193 9.12 -0.41 11.62
N ILE A 194 10.02 0.53 11.87
CA ILE A 194 9.65 1.85 12.45
C ILE A 194 8.73 2.63 11.50
N GLN A 195 8.98 2.58 10.20
CA GLN A 195 8.07 3.15 9.19
C GLN A 195 6.69 2.48 9.21
N SER A 196 6.64 1.16 9.41
CA SER A 196 5.38 0.41 9.58
C SER A 196 4.63 0.82 10.84
N MET A 197 5.33 1.07 11.95
CA MET A 197 4.72 1.59 13.19
C MET A 197 4.11 2.97 12.97
N MET A 198 4.85 3.88 12.31
CA MET A 198 4.32 5.21 11.95
C MET A 198 3.09 5.10 11.03
N MET A 199 3.11 4.20 10.04
CA MET A 199 1.94 3.94 9.19
C MET A 199 0.73 3.50 10.01
N THR A 200 0.88 2.50 10.89
CA THR A 200 -0.25 2.03 11.71
C THR A 200 -0.77 3.08 12.69
N ARG A 201 0.11 3.90 13.29
CA ARG A 201 -0.27 5.06 14.12
C ARG A 201 -1.14 6.04 13.34
N GLU A 202 -0.74 6.40 12.14
CA GLU A 202 -1.46 7.39 11.34
C GLU A 202 -2.80 6.85 10.82
N ILE A 203 -2.90 5.55 10.52
CA ILE A 203 -4.19 4.90 10.21
C ILE A 203 -5.11 4.94 11.43
N VAL A 204 -4.62 4.60 12.63
CA VAL A 204 -5.42 4.67 13.87
C VAL A 204 -5.89 6.10 14.14
N SER A 205 -5.00 7.08 13.98
CA SER A 205 -5.35 8.49 14.11
C SER A 205 -6.45 8.90 13.11
N MET A 206 -6.42 8.40 11.87
CA MET A 206 -7.46 8.65 10.89
C MET A 206 -8.80 7.98 11.28
N VAL A 207 -8.77 6.74 11.78
CA VAL A 207 -9.96 6.06 12.31
C VAL A 207 -10.60 6.88 13.44
N ASP A 208 -9.81 7.35 14.40
CA ASP A 208 -10.34 8.16 15.51
C ASP A 208 -10.85 9.53 15.05
N SER A 209 -10.16 10.16 14.09
CA SER A 209 -10.63 11.40 13.46
C SER A 209 -12.00 11.22 12.83
N LEU A 210 -12.19 10.14 12.05
CA LEU A 210 -13.49 9.86 11.41
C LEU A 210 -14.58 9.56 12.45
N ARG A 211 -14.25 8.82 13.50
CA ARG A 211 -15.21 8.56 14.59
C ARG A 211 -15.64 9.84 15.26
N ASN A 212 -14.72 10.76 15.53
CA ASN A 212 -15.04 12.05 16.15
C ASN A 212 -15.84 12.98 15.23
N SER A 213 -15.51 13.02 13.94
CA SER A 213 -16.15 13.93 12.98
C SER A 213 -17.50 13.44 12.45
N PHE A 214 -17.73 12.12 12.38
CA PHE A 214 -18.91 11.55 11.74
C PHE A 214 -19.82 10.75 12.67
N SER A 215 -19.49 10.62 13.97
CA SER A 215 -20.45 10.10 14.94
C SER A 215 -21.62 11.09 15.12
N ARG A 216 -22.82 10.56 15.16
CA ARG A 216 -24.07 11.30 15.39
C ARG A 216 -24.78 10.76 16.64
N PRO A 217 -25.66 11.54 17.30
CA PRO A 217 -26.39 11.07 18.49
C PRO A 217 -27.14 9.74 18.28
N ASP A 218 -27.60 9.49 17.05
CA ASP A 218 -28.32 8.29 16.62
C ASP A 218 -27.41 7.17 16.08
N LYS A 219 -26.15 7.46 15.73
CA LYS A 219 -25.17 6.48 15.23
C LYS A 219 -23.75 6.88 15.62
N ILE A 220 -23.24 6.24 16.67
CA ILE A 220 -21.84 6.38 17.10
C ILE A 220 -20.97 5.43 16.30
N LEU A 221 -19.99 5.96 15.55
CA LEU A 221 -19.07 5.15 14.79
C LEU A 221 -18.08 4.43 15.71
N GLN A 222 -18.09 3.11 15.63
CA GLN A 222 -17.15 2.24 16.30
C GLN A 222 -15.93 2.00 15.40
N PHE A 223 -14.83 1.56 16.01
CA PHE A 223 -13.62 1.18 15.28
C PHE A 223 -13.91 0.10 14.23
N SER A 224 -14.80 -0.86 14.54
CA SER A 224 -15.22 -1.93 13.65
C SER A 224 -16.03 -1.45 12.44
N ASP A 225 -16.57 -0.23 12.46
CA ASP A 225 -17.36 0.30 11.35
C ASP A 225 -16.49 0.82 10.20
N ILE A 226 -15.20 1.08 10.49
CA ILE A 226 -14.23 1.64 9.55
C ILE A 226 -13.33 0.51 9.05
N LYS A 227 -13.31 0.35 7.72
CA LYS A 227 -12.58 -0.73 7.05
C LYS A 227 -11.20 -0.21 6.69
N VAL A 228 -10.18 -1.05 6.82
CA VAL A 228 -8.79 -0.67 6.52
C VAL A 228 -8.23 -1.63 5.48
N LEU A 229 -7.71 -1.05 4.40
CA LEU A 229 -6.86 -1.70 3.43
C LEU A 229 -5.48 -1.05 3.51
N LEU A 230 -4.44 -1.84 3.70
CA LEU A 230 -3.05 -1.38 3.72
C LEU A 230 -2.28 -2.09 2.60
N CYS A 231 -2.08 -1.36 1.51
CA CYS A 231 -1.38 -1.76 0.30
C CYS A 231 0.04 -1.21 0.32
N GLY A 232 0.95 -1.83 -0.44
CA GLY A 232 2.26 -1.25 -0.66
C GLY A 232 3.33 -2.24 -1.07
N ASP A 233 4.48 -1.65 -1.40
CA ASP A 233 5.78 -2.32 -1.41
C ASP A 233 6.41 -2.13 -0.03
N PHE A 234 6.53 -3.23 0.71
CA PHE A 234 7.07 -3.22 2.06
C PHE A 234 8.56 -3.52 2.09
N ASN A 235 9.17 -3.91 0.96
CA ASN A 235 10.55 -4.33 0.88
C ASN A 235 10.94 -5.35 1.98
N SER A 236 9.98 -6.19 2.39
CA SER A 236 10.08 -7.03 3.58
C SER A 236 9.46 -8.39 3.30
N LEU A 237 10.18 -9.47 3.63
CA LEU A 237 9.73 -10.85 3.42
C LEU A 237 8.63 -11.24 4.42
N THR A 238 7.95 -12.35 4.17
CA THR A 238 6.85 -12.86 5.02
C THR A 238 7.30 -13.32 6.41
N ASN A 239 8.59 -13.57 6.60
CA ASN A 239 9.22 -13.91 7.88
C ASN A 239 9.87 -12.71 8.59
N SER A 240 9.67 -11.48 8.09
CA SER A 240 10.22 -10.25 8.69
C SER A 240 9.42 -9.75 9.89
N GLY A 241 10.03 -8.89 10.70
CA GLY A 241 9.35 -8.18 11.78
C GLY A 241 8.25 -7.23 11.29
N VAL A 242 8.38 -6.69 10.07
CA VAL A 242 7.32 -5.89 9.42
C VAL A 242 6.06 -6.74 9.22
N PHE A 243 6.22 -7.90 8.58
CA PHE A 243 5.09 -8.79 8.30
C PHE A 243 4.49 -9.31 9.61
N GLN A 244 5.31 -9.72 10.58
CA GLN A 244 4.84 -10.15 11.91
C GLN A 244 4.05 -9.05 12.62
N PHE A 245 4.59 -7.83 12.70
CA PHE A 245 3.93 -6.71 13.36
C PHE A 245 2.56 -6.44 12.76
N LEU A 246 2.47 -6.31 11.43
CA LEU A 246 1.24 -6.00 10.72
C LEU A 246 0.20 -7.13 10.81
N SER A 247 0.61 -8.38 10.63
CA SER A 247 -0.31 -9.53 10.59
C SER A 247 -0.79 -10.00 11.96
N THR A 248 0.04 -9.88 13.00
CA THR A 248 -0.30 -10.35 14.34
C THR A 248 -0.80 -9.23 15.26
N GLY A 249 -0.61 -7.98 14.86
CA GLY A 249 -0.90 -6.82 15.70
C GLY A 249 0.16 -6.56 16.76
N GLN A 250 1.26 -7.32 16.78
CA GLN A 250 2.26 -7.26 17.84
C GLN A 250 3.69 -7.61 17.38
N LEU A 251 4.67 -7.00 18.04
CA LEU A 251 6.08 -7.30 17.87
C LEU A 251 6.78 -7.30 19.24
N PRO A 252 7.53 -8.36 19.59
CA PRO A 252 8.31 -8.40 20.83
C PRO A 252 9.38 -7.30 20.86
N LEU A 253 9.63 -6.70 22.03
CA LEU A 253 10.70 -5.70 22.20
C LEU A 253 12.10 -6.26 21.90
N ASN A 254 12.30 -7.56 22.16
CA ASN A 254 13.56 -8.27 21.90
C ASN A 254 13.64 -8.88 20.50
N HIS A 255 12.77 -8.46 19.56
CA HIS A 255 12.83 -8.92 18.18
C HIS A 255 14.19 -8.61 17.56
N PRO A 256 14.87 -9.56 16.89
CA PRO A 256 16.26 -9.39 16.44
C PRO A 256 16.48 -8.22 15.47
N GLU A 257 15.44 -7.83 14.72
CA GLU A 257 15.51 -6.69 13.79
C GLU A 257 15.38 -5.31 14.47
N ILE A 258 15.09 -5.24 15.78
CA ILE A 258 15.00 -3.99 16.57
C ILE A 258 15.87 -4.04 17.83
N HIS A 259 16.08 -5.22 18.39
CA HIS A 259 16.84 -5.41 19.60
C HIS A 259 18.30 -4.95 19.44
N GLY A 260 18.80 -4.22 20.43
CA GLY A 260 20.15 -3.65 20.42
C GLY A 260 20.23 -2.23 19.87
N PHE A 261 19.16 -1.71 19.27
CA PHE A 261 19.05 -0.30 18.90
C PHE A 261 18.36 0.52 19.99
N ASP A 262 18.74 1.79 20.11
CA ASP A 262 18.19 2.76 21.04
C ASP A 262 16.82 3.29 20.56
N TYR A 263 15.80 2.43 20.44
CA TYR A 263 14.50 2.84 19.89
C TYR A 263 13.37 2.93 20.91
N PHE A 264 13.56 2.45 22.14
CA PHE A 264 12.45 2.23 23.09
C PHE A 264 11.60 3.50 23.34
N ASN A 265 12.25 4.61 23.68
CA ASN A 265 11.55 5.87 23.96
C ASN A 265 10.93 6.47 22.69
N ALA A 266 11.64 6.37 21.56
CA ALA A 266 11.14 6.86 20.28
C ALA A 266 9.89 6.10 19.82
N ILE A 267 9.91 4.77 19.92
CA ILE A 267 8.76 3.91 19.60
C ILE A 267 7.59 4.23 20.54
N SER A 268 7.86 4.43 21.84
CA SER A 268 6.81 4.80 22.80
C SER A 268 6.16 6.15 22.44
N ASN A 269 6.95 7.14 22.02
CA ASN A 269 6.45 8.41 21.51
C ASN A 269 5.65 8.23 20.20
N ILE A 270 6.17 7.43 19.26
CA ILE A 270 5.49 7.15 17.99
C ILE A 270 4.11 6.54 18.26
N LEU A 271 4.00 5.57 19.16
CA LEU A 271 2.76 4.86 19.45
C LEU A 271 1.88 5.55 20.50
N GLY A 272 2.36 6.63 21.12
CA GLY A 272 1.64 7.39 22.14
C GLY A 272 1.42 6.62 23.45
N ARG A 273 2.24 5.61 23.75
CA ARG A 273 2.15 4.78 24.97
C ARG A 273 3.46 4.09 25.28
N GLU A 274 3.67 3.77 26.55
CA GLU A 274 4.81 2.95 26.97
C GLU A 274 4.69 1.53 26.44
N CYS A 275 5.80 1.02 25.87
CA CYS A 275 5.82 -0.26 25.16
C CYS A 275 6.34 -1.43 26.01
N TYR A 276 6.37 -1.32 27.35
CA TYR A 276 6.92 -2.36 28.25
C TYR A 276 6.29 -3.75 28.06
N GLY A 277 5.00 -3.80 27.69
CA GLY A 277 4.27 -5.04 27.41
C GLY A 277 4.42 -5.58 25.97
N GLY A 278 5.27 -4.95 25.16
CA GLY A 278 5.41 -5.23 23.73
C GLY A 278 4.87 -4.10 22.85
N ILE A 279 5.30 -4.12 21.59
CA ILE A 279 4.88 -3.14 20.59
C ILE A 279 3.63 -3.68 19.91
N THR A 280 2.50 -2.98 19.98
CA THR A 280 1.23 -3.48 19.41
C THR A 280 0.45 -2.42 18.62
N HIS A 281 -0.52 -2.85 17.81
CA HIS A 281 -1.51 -1.98 17.14
C HIS A 281 -2.90 -2.64 17.10
N PRO A 282 -4.01 -1.85 17.06
CA PRO A 282 -5.37 -2.37 17.22
C PRO A 282 -6.06 -2.80 15.92
N LEU A 283 -5.42 -2.60 14.75
CA LEU A 283 -6.05 -2.71 13.43
C LEU A 283 -6.54 -4.11 13.01
N LYS A 284 -6.11 -5.19 13.70
CA LYS A 284 -6.47 -6.59 13.40
C LYS A 284 -6.36 -6.92 11.91
N LEU A 285 -5.17 -6.70 11.34
CA LEU A 285 -4.95 -6.91 9.92
C LEU A 285 -4.65 -8.36 9.61
N SER A 286 -5.05 -8.81 8.43
CA SER A 286 -4.61 -10.08 7.83
C SER A 286 -4.09 -9.80 6.43
N SER A 287 -3.11 -10.59 5.97
CA SER A 287 -2.63 -10.48 4.58
C SER A 287 -3.57 -11.23 3.64
N ALA A 288 -3.94 -10.62 2.53
CA ALA A 288 -4.60 -11.33 1.43
C ALA A 288 -3.60 -12.22 0.67
N CYS A 289 -2.30 -11.93 0.75
CA CYS A 289 -1.26 -12.67 0.06
C CYS A 289 -1.01 -14.01 0.76
N ASN A 290 -0.97 -15.09 -0.04
CA ASN A 290 -0.53 -16.40 0.42
C ASN A 290 0.77 -16.76 -0.32
N PRO A 291 1.92 -16.87 0.39
CA PRO A 291 3.20 -17.23 -0.22
C PRO A 291 3.21 -18.61 -0.88
N GLN A 292 2.29 -19.50 -0.47
CA GLN A 292 2.11 -20.81 -1.12
C GLN A 292 1.44 -20.70 -2.49
N ILE A 293 0.68 -19.62 -2.74
CA ILE A 293 -0.02 -19.38 -4.01
C ILE A 293 0.82 -18.47 -4.90
N MET A 294 1.37 -17.40 -4.34
CA MET A 294 2.18 -16.41 -5.06
C MET A 294 3.58 -16.40 -4.43
N PRO A 295 4.57 -17.10 -5.01
CA PRO A 295 5.89 -17.25 -4.40
C PRO A 295 6.74 -15.97 -4.45
N TYR A 296 6.43 -15.06 -5.38
CA TYR A 296 7.14 -13.81 -5.59
C TYR A 296 6.20 -12.71 -6.07
N THR A 297 6.51 -11.49 -5.67
CA THR A 297 5.89 -10.26 -6.16
C THR A 297 6.93 -9.34 -6.81
N ASN A 298 8.20 -9.44 -6.41
CA ASN A 298 9.35 -8.92 -7.15
C ASN A 298 10.13 -10.07 -7.79
N TYR A 299 10.53 -9.90 -9.04
CA TYR A 299 11.22 -10.92 -9.83
C TYR A 299 12.33 -10.28 -10.68
N THR A 300 13.52 -10.17 -10.10
CA THR A 300 14.74 -9.77 -10.81
C THR A 300 15.67 -10.97 -10.99
N TYR A 301 16.78 -10.81 -11.71
CA TYR A 301 17.79 -11.87 -11.83
C TYR A 301 18.32 -12.34 -10.46
N GLY A 302 18.74 -11.40 -9.60
CA GLY A 302 19.39 -11.69 -8.32
C GLY A 302 18.47 -11.79 -7.11
N PHE A 303 17.22 -11.33 -7.21
CA PHE A 303 16.26 -11.34 -6.10
C PHE A 303 14.86 -11.68 -6.60
N LYS A 304 14.25 -12.70 -5.99
CA LYS A 304 12.90 -13.17 -6.31
C LYS A 304 12.20 -13.48 -5.00
N ALA A 305 11.24 -12.65 -4.61
CA ALA A 305 10.53 -12.84 -3.36
C ALA A 305 9.22 -12.06 -3.31
N MET A 306 8.38 -12.42 -2.35
CA MET A 306 7.19 -11.65 -1.99
C MET A 306 7.60 -10.51 -1.04
N ILE A 307 7.40 -9.28 -1.49
CA ILE A 307 7.64 -8.05 -0.71
C ILE A 307 6.49 -7.04 -0.83
N ASP A 308 5.49 -7.32 -1.67
CA ASP A 308 4.31 -6.50 -1.88
C ASP A 308 3.08 -7.18 -1.25
N TYR A 309 2.26 -6.41 -0.53
CA TYR A 309 1.15 -6.96 0.23
C TYR A 309 -0.11 -6.11 0.17
N ILE A 310 -1.26 -6.78 0.25
CA ILE A 310 -2.53 -6.18 0.64
C ILE A 310 -2.91 -6.73 2.01
N PHE A 311 -2.78 -5.91 3.05
CA PHE A 311 -3.34 -6.18 4.36
C PHE A 311 -4.75 -5.61 4.46
N TYR A 312 -5.64 -6.30 5.17
CA TYR A 312 -7.03 -5.86 5.36
C TYR A 312 -7.51 -6.13 6.79
N SER A 313 -8.44 -5.31 7.30
CA SER A 313 -9.05 -5.52 8.63
C SER A 313 -9.98 -6.73 8.62
N SER A 314 -9.50 -7.88 9.10
CA SER A 314 -10.24 -9.16 9.02
C SER A 314 -11.45 -9.26 9.95
N SER A 315 -11.62 -8.31 10.87
CA SER A 315 -12.81 -8.23 11.71
C SER A 315 -14.07 -7.77 10.96
N ASN A 316 -13.93 -7.07 9.83
CA ASN A 316 -15.06 -6.46 9.11
C ASN A 316 -14.97 -6.60 7.58
N MET A 317 -13.99 -7.35 7.08
CA MET A 317 -13.80 -7.68 5.67
C MET A 317 -13.42 -9.15 5.52
N VAL A 318 -13.84 -9.75 4.41
CA VAL A 318 -13.48 -11.11 4.01
C VAL A 318 -12.75 -11.07 2.68
N CYS A 319 -11.57 -11.67 2.60
CA CYS A 319 -10.88 -11.91 1.34
C CYS A 319 -11.56 -13.09 0.63
N LEU A 320 -12.16 -12.84 -0.53
CA LEU A 320 -12.85 -13.86 -1.32
C LEU A 320 -11.89 -14.66 -2.19
N GLY A 321 -10.77 -14.06 -2.56
CA GLY A 321 -9.76 -14.69 -3.41
C GLY A 321 -8.72 -13.70 -3.89
N ILE A 322 -7.63 -14.25 -4.43
CA ILE A 322 -6.53 -13.50 -5.03
C ILE A 322 -6.34 -13.92 -6.48
N TYR A 323 -5.80 -13.00 -7.28
CA TYR A 323 -5.32 -13.34 -8.62
C TYR A 323 -4.00 -14.11 -8.51
N GLY A 324 -3.90 -15.25 -9.20
CA GLY A 324 -2.73 -16.11 -9.16
C GLY A 324 -1.52 -15.52 -9.87
N PRO A 325 -0.30 -16.03 -9.62
CA PRO A 325 0.91 -15.59 -10.30
C PRO A 325 0.91 -15.99 -11.78
N ILE A 326 1.83 -15.40 -12.54
CA ILE A 326 2.19 -15.94 -13.86
C ILE A 326 2.71 -17.38 -13.67
N PRO A 327 2.20 -18.37 -14.44
CA PRO A 327 2.63 -19.77 -14.30
C PRO A 327 4.13 -19.95 -14.54
N GLN A 328 4.78 -20.82 -13.76
CA GLN A 328 6.22 -21.06 -13.84
C GLN A 328 6.64 -21.58 -15.23
N GLU A 329 5.73 -22.30 -15.89
CA GLU A 329 5.90 -22.83 -17.25
C GLU A 329 6.13 -21.72 -18.27
N TRP A 330 5.51 -20.55 -18.08
CA TRP A 330 5.69 -19.40 -18.95
C TRP A 330 7.13 -18.87 -18.87
N PHE A 331 7.67 -18.71 -17.65
CA PHE A 331 9.06 -18.28 -17.46
C PHE A 331 10.04 -19.26 -18.10
N ASN A 332 9.79 -20.57 -17.96
CA ASN A 332 10.64 -21.60 -18.53
C ASN A 332 10.57 -21.60 -20.07
N MET A 333 9.36 -21.51 -20.64
CA MET A 333 9.12 -21.51 -22.08
C MET A 333 9.83 -20.35 -22.79
N TYR A 334 9.80 -19.16 -22.18
CA TYR A 334 10.40 -17.95 -22.74
C TYR A 334 11.80 -17.64 -22.18
N SER A 335 12.38 -18.53 -21.37
CA SER A 335 13.70 -18.34 -20.74
C SER A 335 13.82 -17.01 -19.98
N VAL A 336 12.76 -16.61 -19.29
CA VAL A 336 12.69 -15.35 -18.55
C VAL A 336 13.37 -15.52 -17.19
N VAL A 337 14.56 -14.93 -17.04
CA VAL A 337 15.39 -15.03 -15.82
C VAL A 337 15.18 -13.89 -14.82
N GLY A 338 14.53 -12.80 -15.26
CA GLY A 338 14.23 -11.60 -14.48
C GLY A 338 13.28 -10.67 -15.26
N CYS A 339 12.63 -9.76 -14.54
CA CYS A 339 11.78 -8.70 -15.08
C CYS A 339 12.37 -7.31 -14.72
N PRO A 340 12.10 -6.23 -15.49
CA PRO A 340 11.15 -6.15 -16.60
C PRO A 340 11.52 -7.02 -17.80
N HIS A 341 10.51 -7.33 -18.60
CA HIS A 341 10.56 -8.15 -19.81
C HIS A 341 9.58 -7.54 -20.85
N PRO A 342 9.75 -7.76 -22.17
CA PRO A 342 8.79 -7.32 -23.20
C PRO A 342 7.29 -7.47 -22.86
N PHE A 343 6.95 -8.53 -22.13
CA PHE A 343 5.57 -8.86 -21.70
C PHE A 343 5.26 -8.52 -20.23
N VAL A 344 6.26 -8.08 -19.46
CA VAL A 344 6.14 -7.73 -18.03
C VAL A 344 6.82 -6.38 -17.79
N PRO A 345 6.05 -5.29 -17.66
CA PRO A 345 6.60 -3.94 -17.76
C PRO A 345 7.21 -3.40 -16.45
N SER A 346 7.19 -4.17 -15.37
CA SER A 346 7.81 -3.86 -14.08
C SER A 346 8.63 -5.08 -13.63
N ASP A 347 9.58 -4.88 -12.73
CA ASP A 347 10.19 -5.99 -11.98
C ASP A 347 9.29 -6.52 -10.86
N HIS A 348 8.17 -5.84 -10.59
CA HIS A 348 7.11 -6.34 -9.73
C HIS A 348 5.92 -6.90 -10.53
N PHE A 349 5.14 -7.77 -9.90
CA PHE A 349 3.85 -8.24 -10.38
C PHE A 349 2.72 -7.60 -9.55
N PRO A 350 1.58 -7.24 -10.19
CA PRO A 350 0.45 -6.69 -9.45
C PRO A 350 -0.13 -7.75 -8.50
N VAL A 351 -0.28 -7.40 -7.23
CA VAL A 351 -1.02 -8.20 -6.26
C VAL A 351 -2.48 -7.74 -6.29
N ILE A 352 -3.40 -8.68 -6.51
CA ILE A 352 -4.82 -8.38 -6.68
C ILE A 352 -5.65 -9.29 -5.79
N ALA A 353 -6.60 -8.71 -5.06
CA ALA A 353 -7.52 -9.43 -4.20
C ALA A 353 -8.95 -8.88 -4.32
N ALA A 354 -9.93 -9.77 -4.15
CA ALA A 354 -11.35 -9.42 -4.05
C ALA A 354 -11.79 -9.49 -2.59
N PHE A 355 -12.51 -8.46 -2.14
CA PHE A 355 -13.01 -8.36 -0.78
C PHE A 355 -14.52 -8.20 -0.74
N GLN A 356 -15.12 -8.78 0.28
CA GLN A 356 -16.49 -8.53 0.70
C GLN A 356 -16.49 -7.77 2.02
N LEU A 357 -17.32 -6.73 2.12
CA LEU A 357 -17.59 -6.07 3.39
C LEU A 357 -18.59 -6.90 4.20
N ASN A 358 -18.30 -7.09 5.49
CA ASN A 358 -19.29 -7.64 6.41
C ASN A 358 -20.27 -6.52 6.77
N ALA A 359 -21.55 -6.72 6.44
CA ALA A 359 -22.63 -5.82 6.81
C ALA A 359 -22.98 -5.94 8.29
#